data_AF-A0A7G7W4I9-F1
#
_entry.id   AF-A0A7G7W4I9-F1
#
_cell.length_a   1.000
_cell.length_b   1.000
_cell.length_c   1.000
_cell.angle_alpha   90.00
_cell.angle_beta   90.00
_cell.angle_gamma   90.00
#
_symmetry.space_group_name_H-M   'P 1'
#
loop_
_entity.id
_entity.type
_entity.pdbx_description
1 polymer ?
#
loop_
_entity_poly.entity_id
_entity_poly.type
_entity_poly.pdbx_seq_one_letter_code
_entity_poly.pdbx_strand_id
1 'polypeptide(L)'
;MKKIYFLLSVGFVLLQACQSEAPKETVVEASPQEVQPGPVVSDSLTRQQLEKIDYLVTSFREVDPSSREQWIADFQKDQNPDKEIDILTTVANAYNAYCTGKNLDLETKKEVFGVLIMRSSAPEDVVLQQLPLKHLTPEQAKQVMQAYGLPTTPIRVTEK
;
A
#
# COMPACT_ATOMS: atom_id res chain seq x y z
N MET A 1 -48.82 64.96 -11.09
CA MET A 1 -47.47 65.26 -11.63
C MET A 1 -46.83 63.95 -12.07
N LYS A 2 -46.38 63.87 -13.32
CA LYS A 2 -45.66 62.73 -13.92
C LYS A 2 -44.31 62.52 -13.24
N LYS A 3 -43.86 61.26 -13.17
CA LYS A 3 -42.53 60.83 -13.62
C LYS A 3 -42.51 59.30 -13.83
N ILE A 4 -42.34 58.94 -15.10
CA ILE A 4 -41.93 57.65 -15.67
C ILE A 4 -40.46 57.40 -15.29
N TYR A 5 -40.05 56.15 -15.04
CA TYR A 5 -38.84 55.59 -15.66
C TYR A 5 -38.97 54.06 -15.85
N PHE A 6 -38.67 53.66 -17.09
CA PHE A 6 -38.45 52.33 -17.65
C PHE A 6 -37.05 51.82 -17.21
N LEU A 7 -36.83 50.51 -17.08
CA LEU A 7 -35.58 49.73 -17.33
C LEU A 7 -35.68 48.34 -16.65
N LEU A 8 -35.80 47.21 -17.35
CA LEU A 8 -34.79 46.38 -18.06
C LEU A 8 -34.00 45.38 -17.17
N SER A 9 -33.70 44.21 -17.76
CA SER A 9 -32.81 43.10 -17.32
C SER A 9 -33.33 42.20 -16.19
N VAL A 10 -33.73 40.94 -16.47
CA VAL A 10 -32.88 39.76 -16.79
C VAL A 10 -31.87 39.48 -15.69
N GLY A 11 -32.09 38.40 -14.94
CA GLY A 11 -31.18 37.94 -13.91
C GLY A 11 -31.56 36.61 -13.28
N PHE A 12 -32.00 35.62 -14.07
CA PHE A 12 -31.96 34.22 -13.62
C PHE A 12 -30.51 33.74 -13.73
N VAL A 13 -29.68 34.14 -12.76
CA VAL A 13 -28.33 33.60 -12.62
C VAL A 13 -28.46 32.28 -11.88
N LEU A 14 -28.51 31.21 -12.67
CA LEU A 14 -28.22 29.85 -12.25
C LEU A 14 -26.87 29.88 -11.51
N LEU A 15 -26.90 29.75 -10.19
CA LEU A 15 -25.77 29.24 -9.43
C LEU A 15 -25.66 27.75 -9.78
N GLN A 16 -25.10 27.47 -10.96
CA GLN A 16 -24.56 26.15 -11.25
C GLN A 16 -23.43 25.94 -10.24
N ALA A 17 -23.75 25.13 -9.23
CA ALA A 17 -22.76 24.46 -8.42
C ALA A 17 -21.73 23.86 -9.37
N CYS A 18 -20.49 24.32 -9.24
CA CYS A 18 -19.34 23.72 -9.90
C CYS A 18 -19.19 22.31 -9.31
N GLN A 19 -19.86 21.31 -9.89
CA GLN A 19 -19.54 19.91 -9.66
C GLN A 19 -18.30 19.63 -10.50
N SER A 20 -17.12 19.99 -9.99
CA SER A 20 -15.92 19.31 -10.44
C SER A 20 -16.00 17.89 -9.90
N GLU A 21 -16.45 16.94 -10.73
CA GLU A 21 -16.31 15.52 -10.41
C GLU A 21 -14.82 15.25 -10.16
N ALA A 22 -14.48 14.83 -8.93
CA ALA A 22 -13.11 14.40 -8.64
C ALA A 22 -12.73 13.26 -9.60
N PRO A 23 -11.47 13.19 -10.06
CA PRO A 23 -11.02 12.09 -10.92
C PRO A 23 -11.36 10.74 -10.28
N LYS A 24 -12.01 9.86 -11.03
CA LYS A 24 -12.34 8.50 -10.56
C LYS A 24 -11.05 7.69 -10.48
N GLU A 25 -10.60 7.39 -9.27
CA GLU A 25 -9.51 6.44 -9.03
C GLU A 25 -9.94 5.05 -9.54
N THR A 26 -9.08 4.38 -10.32
CA THR A 26 -9.33 3.05 -10.89
C THR A 26 -8.26 2.09 -10.38
N VAL A 27 -8.65 0.90 -9.94
CA VAL A 27 -7.72 -0.16 -9.54
C VAL A 27 -7.42 -1.02 -10.75
N VAL A 28 -6.14 -1.14 -11.10
CA VAL A 28 -5.65 -1.99 -12.18
C VAL A 28 -4.62 -2.96 -11.63
N GLU A 29 -4.57 -4.16 -12.20
CA GLU A 29 -3.43 -5.05 -12.02
C GLU A 29 -2.25 -4.50 -12.81
N ALA A 30 -1.09 -4.39 -12.17
CA ALA A 30 0.13 -3.88 -12.79
C ALA A 30 1.31 -4.76 -12.39
N SER A 31 2.23 -5.02 -13.32
CA SER A 31 3.45 -5.75 -13.00
C SER A 31 4.44 -4.81 -12.29
N PRO A 32 5.16 -5.25 -11.23
CA PRO A 32 6.15 -4.40 -10.57
C PRO A 32 7.22 -3.81 -11.50
N GLN A 33 7.54 -4.49 -12.61
CA GLN A 33 8.50 -4.05 -13.62
C GLN A 33 7.98 -2.91 -14.50
N GLU A 34 6.66 -2.71 -14.54
CA GLU A 34 6.00 -1.64 -15.31
C GLU A 34 5.91 -0.33 -14.51
N VAL A 35 6.15 -0.40 -13.20
CA VAL A 35 6.09 0.74 -12.29
C VAL A 35 7.50 1.22 -11.97
N GLN A 36 7.77 2.50 -12.21
CA GLN A 36 9.03 3.13 -11.81
C GLN A 36 8.90 3.68 -10.38
N PRO A 37 9.91 3.51 -9.52
CA PRO A 37 9.95 4.18 -8.23
C PRO A 37 9.84 5.69 -8.37
N GLY A 38 9.11 6.32 -7.46
CA GLY A 38 9.00 7.77 -7.38
C GLY A 38 10.34 8.44 -7.00
N PRO A 39 10.43 9.78 -7.16
CA PRO A 39 11.56 10.52 -6.60
C PRO A 39 11.57 10.44 -5.07
N VAL A 40 12.70 10.79 -4.45
CA VAL A 40 12.74 11.02 -3.01
C VAL A 40 11.81 12.20 -2.68
N VAL A 41 10.90 11.98 -1.75
CA VAL A 41 9.92 12.98 -1.29
C VAL A 41 10.16 13.42 0.15
N SER A 42 10.91 12.64 0.93
CA SER A 42 11.34 13.00 2.28
C SER A 42 12.86 12.91 2.43
N ASP A 43 13.50 14.04 2.71
CA ASP A 43 14.96 14.12 2.90
C ASP A 43 15.43 13.40 4.17
N SER A 44 14.55 13.17 5.14
CA SER A 44 14.87 12.46 6.38
C SER A 44 13.68 11.69 6.95
N LEU A 45 13.97 10.64 7.72
CA LEU A 45 12.98 9.90 8.50
C LEU A 45 13.14 10.23 9.98
N THR A 46 12.04 10.26 10.71
CA THR A 46 12.05 10.47 12.16
C THR A 46 12.72 9.30 12.87
N ARG A 47 13.20 9.53 14.09
CA ARG A 47 13.76 8.46 14.93
C ARG A 47 12.80 7.28 15.11
N GLN A 48 11.51 7.56 15.32
CA GLN A 48 10.50 6.52 15.49
C GLN A 48 10.31 5.69 14.22
N GLN A 49 10.34 6.32 13.05
CA GLN A 49 10.31 5.61 11.77
C GLN A 49 11.54 4.71 11.61
N LEU A 50 12.74 5.22 11.92
CA LEU A 50 13.98 4.45 11.87
C LEU A 50 13.95 3.23 12.81
N GLU A 51 13.42 3.37 14.02
CA GLU A 51 13.28 2.25 14.96
C GLU A 51 12.31 1.17 14.43
N LYS A 52 11.21 1.57 13.78
CA LYS A 52 10.31 0.62 13.11
C LYS A 52 11.00 -0.05 11.91
N ILE A 53 11.78 0.69 11.13
CA ILE A 53 12.55 0.14 10.00
C ILE A 53 13.55 -0.93 10.48
N ASP A 54 14.22 -0.70 11.61
CA ASP A 54 15.14 -1.67 12.21
C ASP A 54 14.42 -2.99 12.57
N TYR A 55 13.18 -2.88 13.05
CA TYR A 55 12.32 -4.04 13.30
C TYR A 55 11.95 -4.78 12.00
N LEU A 56 11.61 -4.07 10.93
CA LEU A 56 11.30 -4.67 9.62
C LEU A 56 12.50 -5.43 9.05
N VAL A 57 13.67 -4.79 9.02
CA VAL A 57 14.94 -5.39 8.56
C VAL A 57 15.23 -6.66 9.36
N THR A 58 15.06 -6.61 10.68
CA THR A 58 15.30 -7.78 11.54
C THR A 58 14.30 -8.90 11.27
N SER A 59 13.02 -8.57 11.10
CA SER A 59 11.94 -9.55 10.88
C SER A 59 12.09 -10.27 9.55
N PHE A 60 12.52 -9.56 8.50
CA PHE A 60 12.60 -10.10 7.15
C PHE A 60 13.99 -10.55 6.71
N ARG A 61 15.04 -10.41 7.54
CA ARG A 61 16.45 -10.70 7.17
C ARG A 61 16.71 -12.05 6.49
N GLU A 62 15.88 -13.06 6.77
CA GLU A 62 16.04 -14.39 6.17
C GLU A 62 15.53 -14.43 4.73
N VAL A 63 14.49 -13.64 4.40
CA VAL A 63 13.73 -13.71 3.15
C VAL A 63 13.94 -12.49 2.25
N ASP A 64 14.38 -11.37 2.82
CA ASP A 64 14.74 -10.16 2.10
C ASP A 64 16.21 -9.79 2.40
N PRO A 65 17.11 -9.85 1.39
CA PRO A 65 18.52 -9.53 1.55
C PRO A 65 18.82 -8.03 1.53
N SER A 66 17.81 -7.16 1.38
CA SER A 66 17.99 -5.71 1.30
C SER A 66 18.64 -5.15 2.56
N SER A 67 19.57 -4.21 2.40
CA SER A 67 20.24 -3.58 3.54
C SER A 67 19.31 -2.59 4.25
N ARG A 68 19.66 -2.25 5.49
CA ARG A 68 18.96 -1.20 6.25
C ARG A 68 18.92 0.13 5.50
N GLU A 69 20.01 0.49 4.85
CA GLU A 69 20.14 1.73 4.07
C GLU A 69 19.22 1.70 2.86
N GLN A 70 19.06 0.54 2.22
CA GLN A 70 18.11 0.35 1.11
C GLN A 70 16.67 0.56 1.59
N TRP A 71 16.29 -0.06 2.72
CA TRP A 71 14.98 0.13 3.34
C TRP A 71 14.68 1.61 3.66
N ILE A 72 15.67 2.33 4.22
CA ILE A 72 15.54 3.77 4.48
C ILE A 72 15.33 4.54 3.17
N ALA A 73 16.16 4.27 2.16
CA ALA A 73 16.08 4.94 0.88
C ALA A 73 14.74 4.70 0.16
N ASP A 74 14.13 3.54 0.34
CA ASP A 74 12.82 3.23 -0.24
C ASP A 74 11.69 3.96 0.49
N PHE A 75 11.70 3.98 1.83
CA PHE A 75 10.72 4.76 2.60
C PHE A 75 10.84 6.28 2.37
N GLN A 76 12.02 6.79 2.02
CA GLN A 76 12.19 8.20 1.65
C GLN A 76 11.49 8.58 0.34
N LYS A 77 11.14 7.61 -0.50
CA LYS A 77 10.40 7.81 -1.76
C LYS A 77 8.88 7.68 -1.58
N ASP A 78 8.43 7.14 -0.44
CA ASP A 78 7.01 6.98 -0.16
C ASP A 78 6.35 8.32 0.13
N GLN A 79 5.22 8.57 -0.52
CA GLN A 79 4.43 9.80 -0.32
C GLN A 79 3.91 9.93 1.13
N ASN A 80 3.75 8.79 1.81
CA ASN A 80 3.37 8.74 3.21
C ASN A 80 4.15 7.60 3.91
N PRO A 81 5.39 7.86 4.35
CA PRO A 81 6.24 6.84 4.94
C PRO A 81 5.62 6.22 6.19
N ASP A 82 4.90 6.99 7.01
CA ASP A 82 4.25 6.46 8.22
C ASP A 82 3.22 5.37 7.88
N LYS A 83 2.40 5.61 6.85
CA LYS A 83 1.40 4.66 6.39
C LYS A 83 2.05 3.37 5.88
N GLU A 84 3.08 3.48 5.04
CA GLU A 84 3.75 2.30 4.47
C GLU A 84 4.51 1.52 5.55
N ILE A 85 5.15 2.22 6.50
CA ILE A 85 5.78 1.59 7.67
C ILE A 85 4.75 0.83 8.50
N ASP A 86 3.55 1.37 8.73
CA ASP A 86 2.51 0.69 9.52
C ASP A 86 1.95 -0.55 8.81
N ILE A 87 1.78 -0.49 7.48
CA ILE A 87 1.39 -1.65 6.66
C ILE A 87 2.45 -2.74 6.77
N LEU A 88 3.72 -2.41 6.52
CA LEU A 88 4.82 -3.38 6.55
C LEU A 88 5.11 -3.90 7.96
N THR A 89 4.87 -3.10 8.99
CA THR A 89 4.92 -3.57 10.39
C THR A 89 3.84 -4.62 10.67
N THR A 90 2.64 -4.44 10.10
CA THR A 90 1.56 -5.44 10.20
C THR A 90 1.93 -6.73 9.46
N VAL A 91 2.53 -6.62 8.28
CA VAL A 91 3.11 -7.77 7.55
C VAL A 91 4.16 -8.49 8.40
N ALA A 92 5.08 -7.75 9.01
CA ALA A 92 6.14 -8.32 9.86
C ALA A 92 5.58 -9.06 11.07
N ASN A 93 4.56 -8.48 11.72
CA ASN A 93 3.88 -9.12 12.85
C ASN A 93 3.21 -10.43 12.44
N ALA A 94 2.49 -10.44 11.31
CA ALA A 94 1.85 -11.64 10.78
C ALA A 94 2.87 -12.72 10.39
N TYR A 95 3.97 -12.32 9.74
CA TYR A 95 5.08 -13.20 9.36
C TYR A 95 5.72 -13.84 10.60
N ASN A 96 6.09 -13.02 11.59
CA ASN A 96 6.70 -13.49 12.83
C ASN A 96 5.74 -14.41 13.60
N ALA A 97 4.46 -14.05 13.69
CA ALA A 97 3.44 -14.88 14.36
C ALA A 97 3.26 -16.24 13.68
N TYR A 98 3.26 -16.29 12.34
CA TYR A 98 3.11 -17.55 11.61
C TYR A 98 4.36 -18.43 11.69
N CYS A 99 5.55 -17.84 11.59
CA CYS A 99 6.83 -18.55 11.55
C CYS A 99 7.31 -19.01 12.94
N THR A 100 6.97 -18.28 14.00
CA THR A 100 7.41 -18.61 15.36
C THR A 100 6.90 -19.99 15.80
N GLY A 101 7.82 -20.82 16.28
CA GLY A 101 7.51 -22.17 16.76
C GLY A 101 7.30 -23.22 15.65
N LYS A 102 7.39 -22.84 14.37
CA LYS A 102 7.36 -23.78 13.24
C LYS A 102 8.77 -24.03 12.71
N ASN A 103 9.09 -25.29 12.41
CA ASN A 103 10.33 -25.66 11.74
C ASN A 103 10.15 -25.57 10.21
N LEU A 104 10.13 -24.35 9.68
CA LEU A 104 9.97 -24.07 8.25
C LEU A 104 11.33 -23.92 7.58
N ASP A 105 11.47 -24.48 6.37
CA ASP A 105 12.61 -24.18 5.51
C ASP A 105 12.55 -22.75 4.95
N LEU A 106 13.67 -22.29 4.38
CA LEU A 106 13.78 -20.93 3.85
C LEU A 106 12.79 -20.66 2.71
N GLU A 107 12.55 -21.63 1.83
CA GLU A 107 11.66 -21.46 0.69
C GLU A 107 10.20 -21.31 1.12
N THR A 108 9.78 -22.06 2.15
CA THR A 108 8.46 -21.90 2.78
C THR A 108 8.34 -20.51 3.42
N LYS A 109 9.38 -20.02 4.11
CA LYS A 109 9.37 -18.66 4.69
C LYS A 109 9.24 -17.57 3.62
N LYS A 110 9.91 -17.73 2.47
CA LYS A 110 9.77 -16.81 1.33
C LYS A 110 8.35 -16.79 0.79
N GLU A 111 7.68 -17.95 0.71
CA GLU A 111 6.27 -18.00 0.31
C GLU A 111 5.35 -17.34 1.34
N VAL A 112 5.57 -17.55 2.64
CA VAL A 112 4.81 -16.84 3.70
C VAL A 112 4.96 -15.33 3.54
N PHE A 113 6.19 -14.85 3.33
CA PHE A 113 6.46 -13.44 3.09
C PHE A 113 5.75 -12.92 1.84
N GLY A 114 5.87 -13.62 0.70
CA GLY A 114 5.21 -13.24 -0.55
C GLY A 114 3.69 -13.19 -0.44
N VAL A 115 3.07 -14.17 0.24
CA VAL A 115 1.62 -14.19 0.53
C VAL A 115 1.20 -12.96 1.31
N LEU A 116 1.93 -12.58 2.35
CA LEU A 116 1.58 -11.42 3.18
C LEU A 116 1.79 -10.09 2.45
N ILE A 117 2.87 -9.97 1.66
CA ILE A 117 3.11 -8.79 0.81
C ILE A 117 1.98 -8.63 -0.20
N MET A 118 1.55 -9.70 -0.86
CA MET A 118 0.47 -9.59 -1.82
C MET A 118 -0.88 -9.34 -1.14
N ARG A 119 -1.13 -9.96 0.02
CA ARG A 119 -2.34 -9.73 0.82
C ARG A 119 -2.45 -8.30 1.34
N SER A 120 -1.35 -7.57 1.52
CA SER A 120 -1.42 -6.16 1.93
C SER A 120 -2.06 -5.27 0.85
N SER A 121 -1.97 -5.67 -0.42
CA SER A 121 -2.44 -4.89 -1.58
C SER A 121 -3.62 -5.51 -2.34
N ALA A 122 -3.89 -6.81 -2.18
CA ALA A 122 -4.91 -7.55 -2.91
C ALA A 122 -5.81 -8.43 -2.00
N PRO A 123 -7.07 -8.67 -2.38
CA PRO A 123 -7.98 -9.54 -1.62
C PRO A 123 -7.56 -11.01 -1.72
N GLU A 124 -8.02 -11.84 -0.77
CA GLU A 124 -7.61 -13.24 -0.61
C GLU A 124 -7.77 -14.09 -1.88
N ASP A 125 -8.88 -13.92 -2.60
CA ASP A 125 -9.19 -14.67 -3.82
C ASP A 125 -8.20 -14.35 -4.95
N VAL A 126 -7.83 -13.08 -5.10
CA VAL A 126 -6.78 -12.64 -6.02
C VAL A 126 -5.42 -13.20 -5.58
N VAL A 127 -5.15 -13.20 -4.26
CA VAL A 127 -3.88 -13.72 -3.74
C VAL A 127 -3.65 -15.18 -4.12
N LEU A 128 -4.68 -16.01 -3.94
CA LEU A 128 -4.63 -17.44 -4.23
C LEU A 128 -4.58 -17.77 -5.72
N GLN A 129 -5.03 -16.86 -6.59
CA GLN A 129 -4.98 -17.05 -8.04
C GLN A 129 -3.62 -16.69 -8.64
N GLN A 130 -2.95 -15.69 -8.08
CA GLN A 130 -1.75 -15.09 -8.67
C GLN A 130 -0.43 -15.66 -8.12
N LEU A 131 -0.40 -16.17 -6.87
CA LEU A 131 0.82 -16.74 -6.31
C LEU A 131 1.00 -18.21 -6.69
N PRO A 132 2.08 -18.58 -7.41
CA PRO A 132 2.40 -19.97 -7.68
C PRO A 132 3.04 -20.61 -6.43
N LEU A 133 2.20 -21.05 -5.49
CA LEU A 133 2.63 -21.73 -4.27
C LEU A 133 3.21 -23.12 -4.60
N LYS A 134 4.40 -23.39 -4.08
CA LYS A 134 5.13 -24.67 -4.22
C LYS A 134 5.32 -25.37 -2.87
N HIS A 135 5.44 -24.59 -1.79
CA HIS A 135 5.75 -25.09 -0.44
C HIS A 135 4.54 -24.97 0.51
N LEU A 136 3.70 -23.96 0.34
CA LEU A 136 2.45 -23.80 1.06
C LEU A 136 1.28 -24.45 0.31
N THR A 137 0.38 -25.12 1.04
CA THR A 137 -0.94 -25.45 0.50
C THR A 137 -1.84 -24.20 0.46
N PRO A 138 -2.91 -24.20 -0.35
CA PRO A 138 -3.89 -23.11 -0.32
C PRO A 138 -4.47 -22.85 1.07
N GLU A 139 -4.73 -23.90 1.86
CA GLU A 139 -5.22 -23.78 3.24
C GLU A 139 -4.18 -23.11 4.16
N GLN A 140 -2.90 -23.46 4.00
CA GLN A 140 -1.82 -22.81 4.75
C GLN A 140 -1.68 -21.35 4.36
N ALA A 141 -1.78 -21.02 3.06
CA ALA A 141 -1.77 -19.63 2.60
C ALA A 141 -2.94 -18.82 3.19
N LYS A 142 -4.13 -19.41 3.30
CA LYS A 142 -5.26 -18.78 4.01
C LYS A 142 -4.96 -18.54 5.49
N GLN A 143 -4.36 -19.50 6.18
CA GLN A 143 -3.93 -19.33 7.57
C GLN A 143 -2.89 -18.22 7.72
N VAL A 144 -1.96 -18.09 6.78
CA VAL A 144 -1.00 -16.98 6.72
C VAL A 144 -1.74 -15.64 6.61
N MET A 145 -2.67 -15.53 5.66
CA MET A 145 -3.43 -14.28 5.43
C MET A 145 -4.34 -13.90 6.60
N GLN A 146 -4.88 -14.87 7.35
CA GLN A 146 -5.68 -14.60 8.55
C GLN A 146 -4.88 -13.93 9.67
N ALA A 147 -3.55 -14.09 9.69
CA ALA A 147 -2.69 -13.38 10.64
C ALA A 147 -2.53 -11.88 10.29
N TYR A 148 -2.89 -11.46 9.07
CA TYR A 148 -2.86 -10.06 8.64
C TYR A 148 -4.21 -9.38 8.90
N GLY A 149 -4.23 -8.45 9.87
CA GLY A 149 -5.47 -7.85 10.38
C GLY A 149 -5.98 -6.60 9.67
N LEU A 150 -5.25 -6.06 8.67
CA LEU A 150 -5.64 -4.81 8.00
C LEU A 150 -6.43 -5.06 6.70
N PRO A 151 -7.29 -4.09 6.30
CA PRO A 151 -7.83 -4.06 4.94
C PRO A 151 -6.73 -3.98 3.89
N THR A 152 -7.04 -4.42 2.66
CA THR A 152 -6.14 -4.26 1.51
C THR A 152 -5.99 -2.80 1.13
N THR A 153 -4.77 -2.36 0.88
CA THR A 153 -4.47 -1.00 0.42
C THR A 153 -3.68 -1.08 -0.89
N PRO A 154 -4.33 -0.92 -2.05
CA PRO A 154 -3.64 -0.90 -3.33
C PRO A 154 -2.57 0.19 -3.38
N ILE A 155 -1.48 -0.07 -4.09
CA ILE A 155 -0.41 0.90 -4.30
C ILE A 155 -0.90 1.99 -5.24
N ARG A 156 -0.66 3.26 -4.88
CA ARG A 156 -1.00 4.40 -5.75
C ARG A 156 0.03 4.51 -6.86
N VAL A 157 -0.43 4.49 -8.10
CA VAL A 157 0.38 4.75 -9.31
C VAL A 157 -0.11 6.05 -9.95
N THR A 158 0.82 6.91 -10.33
CA THR A 158 0.51 8.16 -11.04
C THR A 158 1.00 8.03 -12.48
N GLU A 159 0.12 8.29 -13.46
CA GLU A 159 0.51 8.37 -14.87
C GLU A 159 1.43 9.58 -15.09
N LYS A 160 2.46 9.43 -15.93
CA LYS A 160 3.38 10.51 -16.30
C LYS A 160 2.75 11.48 -17.30
#